data_AF-A0A938GSH3-F1
#
_entry.id   AF-A0A938GSH3-F1
#
_cell.length_a   1.000
_cell.length_b   1.000
_cell.length_c   1.000
_cell.angle_alpha   90.00
_cell.angle_beta   90.00
_cell.angle_gamma   90.00
#
_symmetry.space_group_name_H-M   'P 1'
#
loop_
_entity.id
_entity.type
_entity.pdbx_description
1 polymer ?
#
loop_
_entity_poly.entity_id
_entity_poly.type
_entity_poly.pdbx_seq_one_letter_code
_entity_poly.pdbx_strand_id
1 'polypeptide(L)'
;MNKPSFTSFCGRLPRRHFLSDIGMGFAGVALGSMLWKDGHARESSPTEGHKGETGKPPDGRPMFVPKAKSVIWIFLSGGYSQLETFDPKPALNLHAGKTFDKTPFENPVNSPRHK
;
A
#
# COMPACT_ATOMS: atom_id res chain seq x y z
N MET A 1 11.56 -29.67 36.04
CA MET A 1 11.83 -28.81 34.86
C MET A 1 11.19 -29.46 33.63
N ASN A 2 9.87 -29.32 33.45
CA ASN A 2 9.15 -29.96 32.36
C ASN A 2 9.16 -29.03 31.13
N LYS A 3 9.92 -29.39 30.10
CA LYS A 3 9.79 -28.74 28.79
C LYS A 3 8.59 -29.38 28.09
N PRO A 4 7.58 -28.62 27.66
CA PRO A 4 6.55 -29.19 26.81
C PRO A 4 7.16 -29.48 25.44
N SER A 5 7.39 -30.76 25.12
CA SER A 5 7.75 -31.18 23.77
C SER A 5 6.51 -31.09 22.89
N PHE A 6 6.30 -29.95 22.25
CA PHE A 6 5.30 -29.82 21.19
C PHE A 6 5.87 -30.41 19.91
N THR A 7 5.68 -31.72 19.76
CA THR A 7 5.88 -32.43 18.50
C THR A 7 4.88 -31.88 17.48
N SER A 8 5.38 -31.11 16.51
CA SER A 8 4.61 -30.64 15.37
C SER A 8 4.32 -31.82 14.45
N PHE A 9 3.19 -32.49 14.67
CA PHE A 9 2.67 -33.45 13.70
C PHE A 9 2.11 -32.65 12.51
N CYS A 10 2.82 -32.69 11.38
CA CYS A 10 2.39 -32.14 10.09
C CYS A 10 2.33 -30.60 9.98
N GLY A 11 3.39 -29.88 10.38
CA GLY A 11 3.67 -28.50 9.92
C GLY A 11 2.61 -27.41 10.21
N ARG A 12 1.54 -27.70 10.95
CA ARG A 12 0.49 -26.74 11.32
C ARG A 12 0.82 -26.13 12.67
N LEU A 13 1.17 -24.84 12.66
CA LEU A 13 1.24 -24.04 13.87
C LEU A 13 -0.15 -23.97 14.51
N PRO A 14 -0.33 -24.45 15.76
CA PRO A 14 -1.63 -24.37 16.42
C PRO A 14 -2.01 -22.91 16.63
N ARG A 15 -3.26 -22.54 16.27
CA ARG A 15 -3.76 -21.15 16.33
C ARG A 15 -3.45 -20.45 17.65
N ARG A 16 -3.56 -21.16 18.78
CA ARG A 16 -3.27 -20.60 20.10
C ARG A 16 -1.80 -20.16 20.23
N HIS A 17 -0.86 -20.98 19.76
CA HIS A 17 0.57 -20.64 19.79
C HIS A 17 0.89 -19.47 18.87
N PHE A 18 0.35 -19.49 17.65
CA PHE A 18 0.50 -18.39 16.70
C PHE A 18 -0.03 -17.06 17.26
N LEU A 19 -1.23 -17.08 17.85
CA LEU A 19 -1.82 -15.88 18.47
C LEU A 19 -1.05 -15.43 19.71
N SER A 20 -0.53 -16.37 20.51
CA SER A 20 0.31 -16.05 21.67
C SER A 20 1.65 -15.43 21.25
N ASP A 21 2.33 -15.98 20.25
CA ASP A 21 3.61 -15.45 19.75
C ASP A 21 3.44 -14.04 19.16
N ILE A 22 2.43 -13.84 18.31
CA ILE A 22 2.15 -12.54 17.70
C ILE A 22 1.72 -11.51 18.77
N GLY A 23 0.83 -11.91 19.68
CA GLY A 23 0.35 -11.02 20.75
C GLY A 23 1.46 -10.55 21.67
N MET A 24 2.38 -11.44 22.07
CA MET A 24 3.52 -11.08 22.91
C MET A 24 4.53 -10.19 22.17
N GLY A 25 4.76 -10.40 20.87
CA GLY A 25 5.63 -9.56 20.06
C GLY A 25 5.15 -8.10 20.00
N PHE A 26 3.88 -7.88 19.66
CA PHE A 26 3.31 -6.52 19.61
C PHE A 26 3.21 -5.85 20.98
N ALA A 27 2.95 -6.62 22.04
CA ALA A 27 2.95 -6.10 23.41
C ALA A 27 4.32 -5.54 23.81
N GLY A 28 5.43 -6.17 23.38
CA GLY A 28 6.79 -5.67 23.60
C GLY A 28 7.04 -4.31 22.92
N VAL A 29 6.57 -4.12 21.69
CA VAL A 29 6.70 -2.84 20.97
C VAL A 29 5.89 -1.74 21.66
N ALA A 30 4.66 -2.05 22.06
CA ALA A 30 3.80 -1.10 22.77
C ALA A 30 4.43 -0.68 24.11
N LEU A 31 4.88 -1.66 24.91
CA LEU A 31 5.54 -1.42 26.20
C LEU A 31 6.84 -0.62 26.04
N GLY A 32 7.66 -0.94 25.03
CA GLY A 32 8.87 -0.19 24.71
C GLY A 32 8.58 1.27 24.35
N SER A 33 7.49 1.53 23.63
CA SER A 33 7.07 2.90 23.30
C SER A 33 6.61 3.69 24.53
N MET A 34 5.98 3.03 25.52
CA MET A 34 5.58 3.66 26.78
C MET A 34 6.79 3.93 27.67
N LEU A 35 7.70 2.95 27.87
CA LEU A 35 8.95 3.15 28.63
C LEU A 35 9.85 4.23 28.02
N TRP A 36 9.86 4.37 26.70
CA TRP A 36 10.58 5.45 26.02
C TRP A 36 9.97 6.81 26.31
N LYS A 37 8.63 6.92 26.29
CA LYS A 37 7.90 8.15 26.64
C LYS A 37 8.05 8.54 28.11
N ASP A 38 8.01 7.55 29.01
CA ASP A 38 8.14 7.72 30.46
C ASP A 38 9.61 7.96 30.87
N GLY A 39 10.55 7.87 29.92
CA GLY A 39 11.97 8.16 30.14
C GLY A 39 12.75 7.04 30.84
N HIS A 40 12.10 5.91 31.16
CA HIS A 40 12.75 4.75 31.78
C HIS A 40 13.72 4.01 30.84
N ALA A 41 13.56 4.18 29.52
CA ALA A 41 14.47 3.65 28.50
C ALA A 41 15.44 4.70 27.93
N ARG A 42 15.56 5.89 28.55
CA ARG A 42 16.59 6.87 28.19
C ARG A 42 17.92 6.44 28.81
N GLU A 43 18.91 6.14 27.97
CA GLU A 43 20.28 5.94 28.40
C GLU A 43 20.83 7.20 29.08
N SER A 44 21.39 7.06 30.28
CA SER A 44 21.86 8.16 31.13
C SER A 44 23.37 8.46 30.99
N SER A 45 23.99 8.19 29.85
CA SER A 45 25.39 8.57 29.60
C SER A 45 25.72 8.64 28.11
N PRO A 46 26.55 9.61 27.66
CA PRO A 46 26.98 9.73 26.28
C PRO A 46 28.13 8.75 26.03
N THR A 47 27.83 7.51 25.67
CA THR A 47 28.88 6.58 25.21
C THR A 47 29.18 6.85 23.74
N GLU A 48 30.40 7.28 23.47
CA GLU A 48 30.95 7.50 22.14
C GLU A 48 31.02 6.18 21.37
N GLY A 49 29.98 5.87 20.59
CA GLY A 49 29.99 4.72 19.71
C GLY A 49 28.59 4.28 19.36
N HIS A 50 28.19 4.56 18.13
CA HIS A 50 26.85 4.30 17.59
C HIS A 50 25.81 5.30 18.11
N LYS A 51 25.88 6.51 17.55
CA LYS A 51 24.69 7.34 17.31
C LYS A 51 23.78 6.57 16.34
N GLY A 52 23.16 5.49 16.81
CA GLY A 52 21.94 4.99 16.22
C GLY A 52 20.96 6.13 16.36
N GLU A 53 20.72 6.81 15.24
CA GLU A 53 19.88 7.99 15.10
C GLU A 53 18.50 7.67 15.68
N THR A 54 18.33 7.89 16.98
CA THR A 54 17.05 7.84 17.65
C THR A 54 16.31 9.06 17.11
N GLY A 55 15.53 8.74 16.08
CA GLY A 55 15.03 9.61 15.03
C GLY A 55 14.71 11.00 15.51
N LYS A 56 15.51 11.96 15.04
CA LYS A 56 15.03 13.32 14.92
C LYS A 56 13.71 13.23 14.14
N PRO A 57 12.58 13.75 14.66
CA PRO A 57 11.35 13.72 13.89
C PRO A 57 11.63 14.38 12.54
N PRO A 58 11.13 13.79 11.43
CA PRO A 58 11.43 14.31 10.11
C PRO A 58 11.06 15.78 10.07
N ASP A 59 12.02 16.64 9.70
CA ASP A 59 11.86 18.11 9.69
C ASP A 59 10.82 18.59 8.64
N GLY A 60 10.04 17.67 8.04
CA GLY A 60 9.03 17.93 7.01
C GLY A 60 9.62 18.34 5.65
N ARG A 61 10.94 18.36 5.52
CA ARG A 61 11.64 18.79 4.32
C ARG A 61 11.91 17.60 3.40
N PRO A 62 11.70 17.73 2.09
CA PRO A 62 12.07 16.69 1.15
C PRO A 62 13.59 16.49 1.17
N MET A 63 14.02 15.24 1.00
CA MET A 63 15.44 14.87 0.97
C MET A 63 16.17 15.46 -0.27
N PHE A 64 15.41 15.83 -1.30
CA PHE A 64 15.90 16.43 -2.54
C PHE A 64 15.10 17.68 -2.89
N VAL A 65 15.74 18.61 -3.60
CA VAL A 65 15.07 19.79 -4.14
C VAL A 65 14.06 19.34 -5.21
N PRO A 66 12.76 19.70 -5.09
CA PRO A 66 11.77 19.33 -6.09
C PRO A 66 12.09 20.00 -7.43
N LYS A 67 12.14 19.20 -8.50
CA LYS A 67 12.36 19.70 -9.87
C LYS A 67 11.08 20.29 -10.49
N ALA A 68 9.91 19.79 -10.09
CA ALA A 68 8.62 20.23 -10.62
C ALA A 68 8.13 21.48 -9.88
N LYS A 69 7.78 22.52 -10.63
CA LYS A 69 7.26 23.80 -10.09
C LYS A 69 5.74 23.79 -9.86
N SER A 70 5.01 23.03 -10.69
CA SER A 70 3.54 22.95 -10.63
C SER A 70 3.07 21.53 -10.93
N VAL A 71 2.04 21.07 -10.23
CA VAL A 71 1.33 19.81 -10.50
C VAL A 71 -0.08 20.17 -10.95
N ILE A 72 -0.39 19.92 -12.22
CA ILE A 72 -1.74 20.14 -12.76
C ILE A 72 -2.48 18.80 -12.66
N TRP A 73 -3.50 18.74 -11.80
CA TRP A 73 -4.32 17.55 -11.63
C TRP A 73 -5.65 17.71 -12.37
N ILE A 74 -5.82 16.94 -13.45
CA ILE A 74 -7.03 16.98 -14.28
C ILE A 74 -7.94 15.83 -13.86
N PHE A 75 -9.12 16.16 -13.32
CA PHE A 75 -10.18 15.18 -13.05
C PHE A 75 -11.08 15.07 -14.27
N LEU A 76 -10.86 14.04 -15.09
CA LEU A 76 -11.76 13.67 -16.17
C LEU A 76 -12.82 12.73 -15.61
N SER A 77 -14.08 13.14 -15.65
CA SER A 77 -15.21 12.25 -15.30
C SER A 77 -15.19 11.06 -16.25
N GLY A 78 -14.91 9.87 -15.73
CA GLY A 78 -14.77 8.64 -16.52
C GLY A 78 -13.38 8.48 -17.15
N GLY A 79 -12.33 8.65 -16.34
CA GLY A 79 -10.92 8.66 -16.75
C GLY A 79 -10.58 7.80 -17.97
N TYR A 80 -9.88 8.40 -18.93
CA TYR A 80 -9.42 7.67 -20.10
C TYR A 80 -8.51 6.53 -19.63
N SER A 81 -8.89 5.30 -19.93
CA SER A 81 -7.99 4.18 -19.70
C SER A 81 -6.75 4.35 -20.57
N GLN A 82 -5.64 3.75 -20.16
CA GLN A 82 -4.44 3.67 -21.01
C GLN A 82 -4.76 3.00 -22.37
N LEU A 83 -5.77 2.11 -22.38
CA LEU A 83 -6.32 1.47 -23.57
C LEU A 83 -7.09 2.46 -24.48
N GLU A 84 -7.65 3.53 -23.91
CA GLU A 84 -8.40 4.54 -24.67
C GLU A 84 -7.54 5.63 -25.30
N THR A 85 -6.37 5.94 -24.75
CA THR A 85 -5.71 7.23 -25.04
C THR A 85 -4.61 7.19 -26.11
N PHE A 86 -3.86 6.08 -26.23
CA PHE A 86 -2.60 6.09 -27.00
C PHE A 86 -2.41 4.93 -27.98
N ASP A 87 -3.43 4.11 -28.20
CA ASP A 87 -3.40 3.07 -29.24
C ASP A 87 -4.17 3.54 -30.48
N PRO A 88 -3.54 3.63 -31.67
CA PRO A 88 -4.27 3.94 -32.91
C PRO A 88 -5.34 2.88 -33.18
N LYS A 89 -6.62 3.28 -33.12
CA LYS A 89 -7.77 2.41 -33.41
C LYS A 89 -8.27 2.61 -34.85
N PRO A 90 -7.77 1.86 -35.85
CA PRO A 90 -8.16 2.05 -37.25
C PRO A 90 -9.66 1.81 -37.49
N ALA A 91 -10.29 0.93 -36.73
CA ALA A 91 -11.73 0.68 -36.81
C ALA A 91 -12.57 1.92 -36.46
N LEU A 92 -12.15 2.73 -35.47
CA LEU A 92 -12.82 3.98 -35.12
C LEU A 92 -12.71 5.02 -36.25
N ASN A 93 -11.57 5.07 -36.93
CA ASN A 93 -11.40 5.95 -38.10
C ASN A 93 -12.29 5.50 -39.27
N LEU A 94 -12.41 4.19 -39.53
CA LEU A 94 -13.24 3.64 -40.61
C LEU A 94 -14.74 3.86 -40.39
N HIS A 95 -15.17 3.83 -39.14
CA HIS A 95 -16.57 3.97 -38.74
C HIS A 95 -16.90 5.34 -38.15
N ALA A 96 -16.01 6.33 -38.29
CA ALA A 96 -16.24 7.70 -37.86
C ALA A 96 -17.53 8.25 -38.50
N GLY A 97 -18.40 8.83 -37.67
CA GLY A 97 -19.69 9.40 -38.10
C GLY A 97 -20.79 8.38 -38.42
N LYS A 98 -20.57 7.08 -38.21
CA LYS A 98 -21.60 6.04 -38.37
C LYS A 98 -22.24 5.69 -37.03
N THR A 99 -23.56 5.53 -37.01
CA THR A 99 -24.29 4.92 -35.88
C THR A 99 -23.92 3.44 -35.76
N PHE A 100 -24.00 2.87 -34.55
CA PHE A 100 -23.71 1.45 -34.30
C PHE A 100 -24.45 0.49 -35.25
N ASP A 101 -25.68 0.81 -35.65
CA ASP A 101 -26.49 -0.01 -36.57
C ASP A 101 -25.88 -0.14 -37.98
N LYS A 102 -24.95 0.76 -38.34
CA LYS A 102 -24.23 0.75 -39.62
C LYS A 102 -22.81 0.16 -39.49
N THR A 103 -22.49 -0.39 -38.32
CA THR A 103 -21.22 -1.05 -38.04
C THR A 103 -21.45 -2.55 -37.83
N PRO A 104 -20.43 -3.39 -38.06
CA PRO A 104 -20.53 -4.83 -37.79
C PRO A 104 -20.51 -5.17 -36.28
N PHE A 105 -20.49 -4.16 -35.39
CA PHE A 105 -20.40 -4.33 -33.95
C PHE A 105 -21.79 -4.28 -33.30
N GLU A 106 -21.97 -5.03 -32.22
CA GLU A 106 -23.21 -5.03 -31.44
C GLU A 106 -23.47 -3.65 -30.83
N ASN A 107 -24.72 -3.20 -30.88
CA ASN A 107 -25.11 -1.91 -30.34
C ASN A 107 -25.17 -1.97 -28.79
N PRO A 108 -24.30 -1.23 -28.07
CA PRO A 108 -24.24 -1.30 -26.61
C PRO A 108 -25.50 -0.75 -25.94
N VAL A 109 -26.29 0.10 -26.60
CA VAL A 109 -27.54 0.65 -26.07
C VAL A 109 -28.58 -0.45 -25.82
N ASN A 110 -28.56 -1.51 -26.62
CA ASN A 110 -29.49 -2.64 -26.50
C ASN A 110 -29.01 -3.72 -25.52
N SER A 111 -27.92 -3.46 -24.79
CA SER A 111 -27.36 -4.42 -23.84
C SER A 111 -28.35 -4.75 -22.72
N PRO A 112 -28.52 -6.04 -22.34
CA PRO A 112 -29.34 -6.44 -21.20
C PRO A 112 -28.93 -5.81 -19.87
N ARG A 113 -27.71 -5.25 -19.79
CA ARG A 113 -27.16 -4.60 -18.58
C ARG A 113 -27.58 -3.15 -18.40
N HIS A 114 -28.29 -2.55 -19.36
CA HIS A 114 -28.75 -1.16 -19.30
C HIS A 114 -30.24 -1.04 -18.94
N LYS A 115 -30.83 -2.10 -18.35
CA LYS A 115 -32.17 -2.09 -17.77
C LYS A 115 -32.12 -1.93 -16.26
#